data_AF-A0A9D2LZH9-F1
#
_entry.id   AF-A0A9D2LZH9-F1
#
_cell.length_a   1.000
_cell.length_b   1.000
_cell.length_c   1.000
_cell.angle_alpha   90.00
_cell.angle_beta   90.00
_cell.angle_gamma   90.00
#
_symmetry.space_group_name_H-M   'P 1'
#
loop_
_entity.id
_entity.type
_entity.pdbx_description
1 polymer ?
#
loop_
_entity_poly.entity_id
_entity_poly.type
_entity_poly.pdbx_seq_one_letter_code
_entity_poly.pdbx_strand_id
1 'polypeptide(L)'
;MKKEIWLNYLESQVERCRQEGEALSQDCREDEARRAKIQGNIFQICATVYQALEAHLPPQELEAAYRRKLEALPENWRAARDMAQAHGDMARAAVEEWKLEAWQQAWDQLGKEA
;
A
#
# COMPACT_ATOMS: atom_id res chain seq x y z
N MET A 1 3.85 -18.26 2.97
CA MET A 1 2.57 -17.56 2.67
C MET A 1 1.75 -18.29 1.59
N LYS A 2 0.42 -18.37 1.72
CA LYS A 2 -0.46 -18.91 0.65
C LYS A 2 -0.93 -17.78 -0.27
N LYS A 3 -0.65 -17.88 -1.57
CA LYS A 3 -0.99 -16.88 -2.60
C LYS A 3 -2.44 -16.39 -2.50
N GLU A 4 -3.40 -17.32 -2.50
CA GLU A 4 -4.83 -16.98 -2.54
C GLU A 4 -5.24 -16.15 -1.33
N ILE A 5 -4.73 -16.49 -0.14
CA ILE A 5 -5.03 -15.76 1.10
C ILE A 5 -4.47 -14.34 1.00
N TRP A 6 -3.22 -14.21 0.55
CA TRP A 6 -2.55 -12.93 0.43
C TRP A 6 -3.19 -12.00 -0.60
N LEU A 7 -3.45 -12.49 -1.81
CA LEU A 7 -4.09 -11.68 -2.85
C LEU A 7 -5.52 -11.31 -2.48
N ASN A 8 -6.28 -12.23 -1.89
CA ASN A 8 -7.64 -11.92 -1.41
C ASN A 8 -7.62 -10.84 -0.31
N TYR A 9 -6.63 -10.86 0.59
CA TYR A 9 -6.46 -9.81 1.59
C TYR A 9 -6.23 -8.45 0.91
N LEU A 10 -5.29 -8.37 -0.03
CA LEU A 10 -4.98 -7.11 -0.73
C LEU A 10 -6.19 -6.60 -1.52
N GLU A 11 -6.88 -7.46 -2.26
CA GLU A 11 -8.09 -7.11 -3.02
C GLU A 11 -9.22 -6.64 -2.09
N SER A 12 -9.40 -7.31 -0.94
CA SER A 12 -10.37 -6.88 0.07
C SER A 12 -10.03 -5.51 0.65
N GLN A 13 -8.75 -5.21 0.85
CA GLN A 13 -8.30 -3.89 1.30
C GLN A 13 -8.52 -2.81 0.24
N VAL A 14 -8.25 -3.10 -1.04
CA VAL A 14 -8.56 -2.18 -2.16
C VAL A 14 -10.05 -1.85 -2.19
N GLU A 15 -10.91 -2.87 -2.12
CA GLU A 15 -12.35 -2.70 -2.18
C GLU A 15 -12.90 -1.96 -0.95
N ARG A 16 -12.38 -2.28 0.25
CA ARG A 16 -12.71 -1.54 1.46
C ARG A 16 -12.37 -0.05 1.33
N CYS A 17 -11.15 0.27 0.88
CA CYS A 17 -10.72 1.65 0.67
C CYS A 17 -11.59 2.38 -0.38
N ARG A 18 -12.04 1.67 -1.42
CA ARG A 18 -12.95 2.21 -2.44
C ARG A 18 -14.31 2.58 -1.82
N GLN A 19 -14.92 1.64 -1.09
CA GLN A 19 -16.22 1.86 -0.45
C GLN A 19 -16.16 2.97 0.60
N GLU A 20 -15.11 2.98 1.42
CA GLU A 20 -14.86 4.03 2.42
C GLU A 20 -14.69 5.40 1.75
N GLY A 21 -13.91 5.48 0.68
CA GLY A 21 -13.73 6.72 -0.08
C GLY A 21 -15.01 7.26 -0.71
N GLU A 22 -15.86 6.37 -1.25
CA GLU A 22 -17.16 6.74 -1.83
C GLU A 22 -18.12 7.28 -0.77
N ALA A 23 -18.21 6.63 0.40
CA ALA A 23 -19.04 7.09 1.50
C ALA A 23 -18.56 8.45 2.04
N LEU A 24 -17.24 8.63 2.21
CA LEU A 24 -16.66 9.89 2.69
C LEU A 24 -16.90 11.05 1.72
N SER A 25 -16.82 10.82 0.41
CA SER A 25 -17.11 11.87 -0.58
C SER A 25 -18.59 12.26 -0.59
N GLN A 26 -19.51 11.32 -0.38
CA GLN A 26 -20.94 11.62 -0.20
C GLN A 26 -21.21 12.50 1.02
N ASP A 27 -20.40 12.35 2.08
CA ASP A 27 -20.44 13.17 3.29
C ASP A 27 -19.61 14.48 3.17
N CYS A 28 -19.12 14.83 1.97
CA CYS A 28 -18.24 15.98 1.72
C CYS A 28 -16.92 15.98 2.52
N ARG A 29 -16.43 14.81 2.96
CA ARG A 29 -15.18 14.61 3.70
C ARG A 29 -14.03 14.30 2.74
N GLU A 30 -13.74 15.24 1.84
CA GLU A 30 -12.87 15.04 0.67
C GLU A 30 -11.42 14.66 1.01
N ASP A 31 -10.82 15.22 2.07
CA ASP A 31 -9.46 14.86 2.48
C ASP A 31 -9.37 13.40 2.94
N GLU A 32 -10.39 12.92 3.63
CA GLU A 32 -10.48 11.55 4.12
C GLU A 32 -10.78 10.58 2.97
N ALA A 33 -11.66 10.97 2.04
CA ALA A 33 -11.91 10.23 0.82
C ALA A 33 -10.62 10.09 -0.02
N ARG A 34 -9.84 11.17 -0.11
CA ARG A 34 -8.53 11.17 -0.77
C ARG A 34 -7.53 10.26 -0.07
N ARG A 35 -7.48 10.26 1.27
CA ARG A 35 -6.66 9.32 2.06
C ARG A 35 -7.04 7.89 1.75
N ALA A 36 -8.33 7.53 1.83
CA ALA A 36 -8.80 6.17 1.55
C ALA A 36 -8.39 5.72 0.15
N LYS A 37 -8.57 6.59 -0.86
CA LYS A 37 -8.12 6.31 -2.24
C LYS A 37 -6.62 6.07 -2.35
N ILE A 38 -5.80 6.89 -1.69
CA ILE A 38 -4.33 6.73 -1.68
C ILE A 38 -3.94 5.39 -1.05
N GLN A 39 -4.56 5.02 0.07
CA GLN A 39 -4.30 3.75 0.75
C GLN A 39 -4.70 2.55 -0.12
N GLY A 40 -5.87 2.61 -0.78
CA GLY A 40 -6.30 1.61 -1.75
C GLY A 40 -5.28 1.41 -2.88
N ASN A 41 -4.72 2.50 -3.41
CA ASN A 41 -3.68 2.41 -4.43
C ASN A 41 -2.41 1.70 -3.94
N ILE A 42 -2.04 1.84 -2.66
CA ILE A 42 -0.88 1.13 -2.11
C ILE A 42 -1.13 -0.39 -2.04
N PHE A 43 -2.31 -0.82 -1.60
CA PHE A 43 -2.65 -2.25 -1.62
C PHE A 43 -2.65 -2.80 -3.05
N GLN A 44 -3.15 -2.04 -4.01
CA GLN A 44 -3.11 -2.41 -5.43
C GLN A 44 -1.68 -2.53 -5.96
N ILE A 45 -0.77 -1.62 -5.57
CA ILE A 45 0.65 -1.71 -5.91
C ILE A 45 1.25 -2.99 -5.33
N CYS A 46 0.98 -3.31 -4.05
CA CYS A 46 1.45 -4.54 -3.42
C CYS A 46 0.98 -5.79 -4.19
N ALA A 47 -0.26 -5.83 -4.66
CA ALA A 47 -0.81 -6.94 -5.45
C ALA A 47 -0.13 -7.04 -6.82
N THR A 48 0.03 -5.89 -7.49
CA THR A 48 0.66 -5.80 -8.82
C THR A 48 2.11 -6.27 -8.78
N VAL A 49 2.88 -5.88 -7.74
CA VAL A 49 4.25 -6.34 -7.55
C VAL A 49 4.31 -7.86 -7.35
N TYR A 50 3.37 -8.44 -6.59
CA TYR A 50 3.31 -9.89 -6.40
C TYR A 50 3.09 -10.61 -7.72
N GLN A 51 2.05 -10.20 -8.46
CA GLN A 51 1.66 -10.79 -9.74
C GLN A 51 2.76 -10.65 -10.80
N ALA A 52 3.43 -9.49 -10.85
CA ALA A 52 4.54 -9.27 -11.77
C ALA A 52 5.72 -10.20 -11.47
N LEU A 53 6.07 -10.41 -10.20
CA LEU A 53 7.12 -11.36 -9.83
C LEU A 53 6.71 -12.80 -10.12
N GLU A 54 5.47 -13.17 -9.83
CA GLU A 54 4.95 -14.51 -10.11
C GLU A 54 5.04 -14.87 -11.60
N ALA A 55 4.79 -13.92 -12.49
CA ALA A 55 4.89 -14.12 -13.93
C ALA A 55 6.33 -14.41 -14.42
N HIS A 56 7.35 -14.10 -13.61
CA HIS A 56 8.75 -14.13 -14.02
C HIS A 56 9.66 -14.99 -13.16
N LEU A 57 9.22 -15.41 -11.97
CA LEU A 57 10.01 -16.18 -11.02
C LEU A 57 9.39 -17.53 -10.72
N PRO A 58 10.21 -18.55 -10.46
CA PRO A 58 9.69 -19.82 -10.02
C PRO A 58 9.16 -19.73 -8.57
N PRO A 59 8.19 -20.57 -8.17
CA PRO A 59 7.53 -20.48 -6.86
C PRO A 59 8.48 -20.45 -5.66
N GLN A 60 9.61 -21.17 -5.73
CA GLN A 60 10.61 -21.22 -4.65
C GLN A 60 11.34 -19.90 -4.39
N GLU A 61 11.38 -18.99 -5.37
CA GLU A 61 12.05 -17.68 -5.25
C GLU A 61 11.07 -16.54 -5.01
N LEU A 62 9.79 -16.75 -5.33
CA LEU A 62 8.76 -15.71 -5.33
C LEU A 62 8.60 -15.01 -3.98
N GLU A 63 8.47 -15.76 -2.89
CA GLU A 63 8.22 -15.15 -1.57
C GLU A 63 9.40 -14.28 -1.12
N ALA A 64 10.64 -14.77 -1.29
CA ALA A 64 11.84 -14.02 -0.91
C ALA A 64 12.02 -12.76 -1.79
N ALA A 65 11.79 -12.87 -3.09
CA ALA A 65 11.86 -11.74 -4.01
C ALA A 65 10.78 -10.70 -3.71
N TYR A 66 9.55 -11.15 -3.40
CA TYR A 66 8.44 -10.28 -3.06
C TYR A 66 8.69 -9.50 -1.77
N ARG A 67 9.15 -10.19 -0.70
CA ARG A 67 9.50 -9.55 0.57
C ARG A 67 10.56 -8.46 0.37
N ARG A 68 11.64 -8.74 -0.38
CA ARG A 68 12.68 -7.74 -0.69
C ARG A 68 12.12 -6.54 -1.46
N LYS A 69 11.21 -6.75 -2.41
CA LYS A 69 10.56 -5.66 -3.14
C LYS A 69 9.67 -4.81 -2.24
N LEU A 70 8.88 -5.44 -1.36
CA LEU A 70 8.03 -4.72 -0.41
C LEU A 70 8.85 -3.96 0.63
N GLU A 71 9.97 -4.51 1.10
CA GLU A 71 10.86 -3.86 2.05
C GLU A 71 11.47 -2.56 1.50
N ALA A 72 11.84 -2.55 0.21
CA ALA A 72 12.42 -1.39 -0.47
C ALA A 72 11.35 -0.39 -0.98
N LEU A 73 10.09 -0.82 -1.11
CA LEU A 73 9.01 0.01 -1.65
C LEU A 73 8.83 1.39 -0.96
N PRO A 74 8.88 1.52 0.38
CA PRO A 74 8.61 2.77 1.06
C PRO A 74 9.79 3.75 1.06
N GLU A 75 11.00 3.37 0.61
CA GLU A 75 12.21 4.20 0.71
C GLU A 75 11.99 5.59 0.09
N ASN A 76 11.44 5.62 -1.12
CA ASN A 76 11.16 6.87 -1.83
C ASN A 76 10.05 7.69 -1.17
N TRP A 77 9.05 7.05 -0.55
CA TRP A 77 7.97 7.75 0.15
C TRP A 77 8.46 8.38 1.45
N ARG A 78 9.34 7.69 2.20
CA ARG A 78 10.01 8.26 3.39
C ARG A 78 10.83 9.49 3.02
N ALA A 79 11.69 9.37 1.98
CA ALA A 79 12.50 10.50 1.52
C ALA A 79 11.64 11.68 1.04
N ALA A 80 10.55 11.42 0.30
CA ALA A 80 9.63 12.45 -0.17
C ALA A 80 8.86 13.13 0.99
N ARG A 81 8.45 12.36 2.00
CA ARG A 81 7.83 12.88 3.22
C ARG A 81 8.78 13.81 3.96
N ASP A 82 10.01 13.37 4.23
CA ASP A 82 10.99 14.14 5.00
C ASP A 82 11.33 15.46 4.29
N MET A 83 11.49 15.42 2.97
CA MET A 83 11.70 16.61 2.15
C MET A 83 10.50 17.57 2.20
N ALA A 84 9.27 17.05 2.12
CA ALA A 84 8.06 17.87 2.22
C ALA A 84 7.94 18.53 3.61
N GLN A 85 8.23 17.79 4.67
CA GLN A 85 8.25 18.31 6.05
C GLN A 85 9.31 19.42 6.20
N ALA A 86 10.51 19.22 5.69
CA ALA A 86 11.58 20.22 5.74
C ALA A 86 11.22 21.53 5.02
N HIS A 87 10.39 21.45 3.97
CA HIS A 87 9.96 22.60 3.18
C HIS A 87 8.63 23.21 3.65
N GLY A 88 8.00 22.66 4.70
CA GLY A 88 6.71 23.11 5.20
C GLY A 88 5.50 22.73 4.32
N ASP A 89 5.68 21.82 3.36
CA ASP A 89 4.61 21.31 2.50
C ASP A 89 3.84 20.18 3.21
N MET A 90 2.99 20.58 4.16
CA MET A 90 2.26 19.65 5.01
C MET A 90 1.24 18.79 4.25
N ALA A 91 0.67 19.31 3.14
CA ALA A 91 -0.25 18.55 2.31
C ALA A 91 0.47 17.40 1.59
N ARG A 92 1.66 17.66 1.04
CA ARG A 92 2.49 16.60 0.45
C ARG A 92 3.01 15.63 1.48
N ALA A 93 3.45 16.10 2.65
CA ALA A 93 3.90 15.25 3.74
C ALA A 93 2.78 14.28 4.19
N ALA A 94 1.55 14.76 4.32
CA ALA A 94 0.39 13.92 4.67
C ALA A 94 0.12 12.83 3.62
N VAL A 95 0.20 13.16 2.33
CA VAL A 95 0.04 12.18 1.25
C VAL A 95 1.06 11.06 1.34
N GLU A 96 2.33 11.38 1.57
CA GLU A 96 3.36 10.35 1.71
C GLU A 96 3.18 9.53 3.00
N GLU A 97 2.72 10.15 4.09
CA GLU A 97 2.39 9.43 5.32
C GLU A 97 1.26 8.42 5.11
N TRP A 98 0.18 8.80 4.43
CA TRP A 98 -0.93 7.87 4.16
C TRP A 98 -0.49 6.66 3.32
N LYS A 99 0.48 6.83 2.42
CA LYS A 99 1.06 5.70 1.68
C LYS A 99 1.85 4.78 2.61
N LEU A 100 2.68 5.36 3.48
CA LEU A 100 3.48 4.61 4.45
C LEU A 100 2.61 3.83 5.43
N GLU A 101 1.49 4.40 5.89
CA GLU A 101 0.52 3.72 6.75
C GLU A 101 -0.06 2.46 6.08
N ALA A 102 -0.56 2.59 4.86
CA ALA A 102 -1.12 1.45 4.13
C ALA A 102 -0.07 0.38 3.83
N TRP A 103 1.13 0.80 3.47
CA TRP A 103 2.25 -0.12 3.25
C TRP A 103 2.63 -0.85 4.54
N GLN A 104 2.72 -0.14 5.67
CA GLN A 104 3.05 -0.74 6.96
C GLN A 104 1.99 -1.78 7.34
N GLN A 105 0.70 -1.48 7.12
CA GLN A 105 -0.38 -2.44 7.33
C GLN A 105 -0.22 -3.70 6.45
N ALA A 106 0.13 -3.54 5.17
CA ALA A 106 0.42 -4.68 4.30
C ALA A 106 1.64 -5.47 4.78
N TRP A 107 2.72 -4.80 5.17
CA TRP A 107 3.94 -5.41 5.67
C TRP A 107 3.71 -6.23 6.94
N ASP A 108 2.98 -5.67 7.91
CA ASP A 108 2.66 -6.34 9.16
C ASP A 108 1.76 -7.56 8.92
N GLN A 109 0.80 -7.47 8.00
CA GLN A 109 -0.04 -8.61 7.62
C GLN A 109 0.78 -9.72 6.95
N LEU A 110 1.70 -9.36 6.06
CA LEU A 110 2.61 -10.30 5.41
C LEU A 110 3.52 -11.03 6.41
N GLY A 111 3.89 -10.37 7.52
CA GLY A 111 4.63 -10.96 8.63
C GLY A 111 3.83 -12.00 9.42
N LYS A 112 2.50 -11.86 9.49
CA LYS A 112 1.62 -12.84 10.17
C LYS A 112 1.35 -14.10 9.36
N GLU A 113 1.55 -14.04 8.04
CA GLU A 113 1.41 -15.19 7.13
C GLU A 113 2.72 -15.91 6.81
N ALA A 114 3.81 -15.50 7.46
CA ALA A 114 5.12 -16.14 7.43
C ALA A 114 5.15 -17.35 8.37
#